data_AF-A0A1F4MY53-F1
#
_entry.id   AF-A0A1F4MY53-F1
#
_cell.length_a   1.000
_cell.length_b   1.000
_cell.length_c   1.000
_cell.angle_alpha   90.00
_cell.angle_beta   90.00
_cell.angle_gamma   90.00
#
_symmetry.space_group_name_H-M   'P 1'
#
loop_
_entity.id
_entity.type
_entity.pdbx_description
1 polymer ?
#
loop_
_entity_poly.entity_id
_entity_poly.type
_entity_poly.pdbx_seq_one_letter_code
_entity_poly.pdbx_strand_id
1 'polypeptide(L)'
;MGGTLLLSKNFDEFVQRAKAAAGEVPVILFPGSVFQVSRHADAILYLSVISGRNPAYLIDNQVLAAPIVWQLQVEAISCGYMLIESGQMTSAEFMSNSRPIPRSKPDLALAHALAAQYLGFKLVYLEAGSGAQLSVPEEMIMAVSKTISIPVIVGGGIRTPEMAQKKVEAGASLVVIGNHFEDPQNFSRIKEFAEAIHQNK
;
A
#
# COMPACT_ATOMS: atom_id res chain seq x y z
N MET A 1 -1.01 -7.48 4.96
CA MET A 1 -0.66 -7.53 6.39
C MET A 1 0.74 -7.00 6.62
N GLY A 2 0.90 -6.07 7.56
CA GLY A 2 2.18 -5.47 7.90
C GLY A 2 2.00 -3.99 8.21
N GLY A 3 3.09 -3.31 8.54
CA GLY A 3 3.08 -1.93 8.98
C GLY A 3 4.50 -1.38 9.14
N THR A 4 4.62 -0.06 9.24
CA THR A 4 5.92 0.63 9.25
C THR A 4 6.82 0.19 10.42
N LEU A 5 6.23 -0.14 11.57
CA LEU A 5 6.95 -0.62 12.75
C LEU A 5 6.22 -1.80 13.37
N LEU A 6 6.92 -2.91 13.58
CA LEU A 6 6.43 -4.04 14.38
C LEU A 6 7.15 -4.05 15.71
N LEU A 7 6.37 -4.08 16.79
CA LEU A 7 6.87 -4.23 18.16
C LEU A 7 6.74 -5.68 18.68
N SER A 8 6.13 -6.57 17.90
CA SER A 8 5.92 -7.97 18.28
C SER A 8 7.00 -8.89 17.68
N LYS A 9 7.40 -9.91 18.46
CA LYS A 9 8.44 -10.88 18.07
C LYS A 9 7.91 -12.03 17.19
N ASN A 10 6.60 -12.18 17.04
CA ASN A 10 5.97 -13.37 16.46
C ASN A 10 5.24 -13.05 15.14
N PHE A 11 5.92 -12.39 14.20
CA PHE A 11 5.32 -12.05 12.90
C PHE A 11 4.90 -13.30 12.11
N ASP A 12 5.74 -14.33 12.06
CA ASP A 12 5.46 -15.56 11.31
C ASP A 12 4.22 -16.29 11.83
N GLU A 13 4.12 -16.48 13.15
CA GLU A 13 2.95 -17.06 13.81
C GLU A 13 1.68 -16.22 13.59
N PHE A 14 1.80 -14.89 13.60
CA PHE A 14 0.69 -14.01 13.30
C PHE A 14 0.19 -14.20 11.86
N VAL A 15 1.08 -14.27 10.88
CA VAL A 15 0.73 -14.54 9.48
C VAL A 15 0.08 -15.91 9.34
N GLN A 16 0.61 -16.94 10.01
CA GLN A 16 0.03 -18.28 10.01
C GLN A 16 -1.42 -18.29 10.52
N ARG A 17 -1.68 -17.65 11.68
CA ARG A 17 -3.02 -17.57 12.27
C ARG A 17 -3.98 -16.76 11.39
N ALA A 18 -3.52 -15.66 10.82
CA ALA A 18 -4.33 -14.87 9.90
C ALA A 18 -4.66 -15.63 8.61
N LYS A 19 -3.71 -16.38 8.04
CA LYS A 19 -3.95 -17.23 6.88
C LYS A 19 -4.99 -18.32 7.18
N ALA A 20 -4.92 -18.94 8.35
CA ALA A 20 -5.93 -19.91 8.78
C ALA A 20 -7.32 -19.28 8.94
N ALA A 21 -7.40 -18.03 9.43
CA ALA A 21 -8.67 -17.30 9.60
C ALA A 21 -9.24 -16.71 8.30
N ALA A 22 -8.38 -16.38 7.32
CA ALA A 22 -8.77 -15.73 6.08
C ALA A 22 -9.53 -16.65 5.10
N GLY A 23 -9.42 -17.98 5.25
CA GLY A 23 -10.05 -18.94 4.35
C GLY A 23 -9.53 -18.81 2.92
N GLU A 24 -10.41 -18.50 1.97
CA GLU A 24 -10.07 -18.35 0.55
C GLU A 24 -9.49 -16.97 0.21
N VAL A 25 -9.57 -15.99 1.12
CA VAL A 25 -9.03 -14.66 0.87
C VAL A 25 -7.49 -14.70 0.92
N PRO A 26 -6.79 -14.21 -0.12
CA PRO A 26 -5.33 -14.23 -0.14
C PRO A 26 -4.75 -13.30 0.92
N VAL A 27 -3.71 -13.76 1.61
CA VAL A 27 -2.93 -13.02 2.59
C VAL A 27 -1.68 -12.49 1.90
N ILE A 28 -1.69 -11.20 1.60
CA ILE A 28 -0.57 -10.50 0.96
C ILE A 28 0.19 -9.67 2.02
N LEU A 29 1.51 -9.83 2.08
CA LEU A 29 2.36 -9.06 3.00
C LEU A 29 2.60 -7.62 2.47
N PHE A 30 2.56 -6.66 3.39
CA PHE A 30 2.92 -5.26 3.17
C PHE A 30 4.10 -4.93 4.12
N PRO A 31 5.35 -5.19 3.69
CA PRO A 31 6.49 -5.16 4.59
C PRO A 31 6.95 -3.72 4.88
N GLY A 32 7.01 -3.35 6.16
CA GLY A 32 7.73 -2.15 6.63
C GLY A 32 9.21 -2.38 6.91
N SER A 33 9.67 -3.64 6.94
CA SER A 33 11.07 -4.02 7.12
C SER A 33 11.39 -5.38 6.50
N VAL A 34 12.68 -5.68 6.33
CA VAL A 34 13.17 -6.97 5.80
C VAL A 34 12.83 -8.17 6.69
N PHE A 35 12.43 -7.93 7.94
CA PHE A 35 12.02 -8.98 8.88
C PHE A 35 10.53 -9.36 8.75
N GLN A 36 9.77 -8.66 7.89
CA GLN A 36 8.35 -8.90 7.66
C GLN A 36 8.10 -9.85 6.48
N VAL A 37 8.76 -10.99 6.47
CA VAL A 37 8.58 -12.04 5.45
C VAL A 37 8.16 -13.34 6.13
N SER A 38 7.17 -14.03 5.57
CA SER A 38 6.66 -15.29 6.09
C SER A 38 6.26 -16.21 4.94
N ARG A 39 6.61 -17.50 5.04
CA ARG A 39 6.22 -18.55 4.07
C ARG A 39 4.72 -18.84 4.04
N HIS A 40 3.98 -18.35 5.04
CA HIS A 40 2.55 -18.62 5.17
C HIS A 40 1.68 -17.67 4.35
N ALA A 41 2.26 -16.58 3.84
CA ALA A 41 1.58 -15.64 2.96
C ALA A 41 1.57 -16.13 1.50
N ASP A 42 0.52 -15.77 0.76
CA ASP A 42 0.41 -16.09 -0.66
C ASP A 42 1.37 -15.23 -1.50
N ALA A 43 1.54 -13.97 -1.11
CA ALA A 43 2.40 -13.03 -1.81
C ALA A 43 2.97 -11.95 -0.87
N ILE A 44 3.95 -11.21 -1.37
CA ILE A 44 4.52 -10.01 -0.74
C ILE A 44 4.49 -8.87 -1.75
N LEU A 45 3.96 -7.71 -1.33
CA LEU A 45 4.18 -6.48 -2.05
C LEU A 45 5.66 -6.11 -1.91
N TYR A 46 6.39 -6.24 -3.00
CA TYR A 46 7.80 -5.96 -3.08
C TYR A 46 7.98 -4.47 -3.37
N LEU A 47 7.80 -3.67 -2.31
CA LEU A 47 7.70 -2.21 -2.35
C LEU A 47 9.04 -1.59 -2.74
N SER A 48 9.03 -0.58 -3.60
CA SER A 48 10.12 0.39 -3.76
C SER A 48 9.55 1.79 -3.62
N VAL A 49 10.12 2.61 -2.72
CA VAL A 49 9.60 3.97 -2.45
C VAL A 49 10.09 4.94 -3.51
N ILE A 50 9.54 4.83 -4.72
CA ILE A 50 10.00 5.55 -5.92
C ILE A 50 9.85 7.07 -5.82
N SER A 51 8.95 7.58 -4.97
CA SER A 51 8.85 9.01 -4.68
C SER A 51 9.95 9.52 -3.74
N GLY A 52 10.67 8.62 -3.05
CA GLY A 52 11.69 8.93 -2.08
C GLY A 52 13.09 9.11 -2.67
N ARG A 53 14.04 9.54 -1.84
CA ARG A 53 15.46 9.73 -2.22
C ARG A 53 16.42 9.00 -1.30
N ASN A 54 15.91 8.03 -0.55
CA ASN A 54 16.69 7.19 0.34
C ASN A 54 16.94 5.82 -0.33
N PRO A 55 18.20 5.47 -0.68
CA PRO A 55 18.53 4.23 -1.38
C PRO A 55 18.10 2.98 -0.61
N ALA A 56 18.05 3.06 0.73
CA ALA A 56 17.60 1.96 1.59
C ALA A 56 16.18 1.47 1.23
N TYR A 57 15.30 2.39 0.84
CA TYR A 57 13.91 2.11 0.48
C TYR A 57 13.68 2.05 -1.03
N LEU A 58 14.66 2.47 -1.84
CA LEU A 58 14.63 2.32 -3.29
C LEU A 58 15.06 0.92 -3.71
N ILE A 59 16.19 0.41 -3.17
CA ILE A 59 16.77 -0.86 -3.61
C ILE A 59 17.52 -1.68 -2.53
N ASP A 60 18.14 -1.06 -1.52
CA ASP A 60 19.04 -1.84 -0.63
C ASP A 60 18.28 -2.90 0.18
N ASN A 61 17.13 -2.54 0.78
CA ASN A 61 16.31 -3.49 1.54
C ASN A 61 15.74 -4.59 0.64
N GLN A 62 15.47 -4.28 -0.63
CA GLN A 62 14.99 -5.22 -1.62
C GLN A 62 16.08 -6.26 -1.90
N VAL A 63 17.31 -5.81 -2.18
CA VAL A 63 18.47 -6.71 -2.37
C VAL A 63 18.66 -7.65 -1.17
N LEU A 64 18.53 -7.14 0.06
CA LEU A 64 18.63 -7.95 1.27
C LEU A 64 17.47 -8.95 1.42
N ALA A 65 16.24 -8.55 1.08
CA ALA A 65 15.06 -9.40 1.20
C ALA A 65 14.94 -10.45 0.08
N ALA A 66 15.50 -10.20 -1.10
CA ALA A 66 15.39 -11.06 -2.28
C ALA A 66 15.74 -12.54 -2.02
N PRO A 67 16.90 -12.91 -1.43
CA PRO A 67 17.21 -14.30 -1.16
C PRO A 67 16.25 -14.94 -0.15
N ILE A 68 15.76 -14.18 0.83
CA ILE A 68 14.79 -14.65 1.84
C ILE A 68 13.46 -14.97 1.17
N VAL A 69 12.93 -14.05 0.36
CA VAL A 69 11.67 -14.23 -0.39
C VAL A 69 11.77 -15.44 -1.33
N TRP A 70 12.91 -15.58 -2.03
CA TRP A 70 13.16 -16.72 -2.92
C TRP A 70 13.19 -18.06 -2.17
N GLN A 71 13.92 -18.14 -1.04
CA GLN A 71 14.00 -19.36 -0.23
C GLN A 71 12.65 -19.77 0.37
N LEU A 72 11.83 -18.79 0.74
CA LEU A 72 10.50 -19.03 1.30
C LEU A 72 9.43 -19.27 0.22
N GLN A 73 9.79 -19.14 -1.07
CA GLN A 73 8.90 -19.33 -2.23
C GLN A 73 7.62 -18.48 -2.19
N VAL A 74 7.70 -17.28 -1.60
CA VAL A 74 6.58 -16.32 -1.54
C VAL A 74 6.52 -15.54 -2.86
N GLU A 75 5.35 -15.38 -3.46
CA GLU A 75 5.22 -14.60 -4.70
C GLU A 75 5.59 -13.13 -4.46
N ALA A 76 6.60 -12.61 -5.17
CA ALA A 76 6.91 -11.20 -5.16
C ALA A 76 6.08 -10.42 -6.19
N ILE A 77 5.32 -9.43 -5.72
CA ILE A 77 4.57 -8.49 -6.55
C ILE A 77 5.29 -7.13 -6.51
N SER A 78 6.05 -6.80 -7.55
CA SER A 78 6.78 -5.52 -7.63
C SER A 78 5.81 -4.33 -7.58
N CYS A 79 6.01 -3.45 -6.61
CA CYS A 79 5.12 -2.32 -6.34
C CYS A 79 5.90 -1.00 -6.25
N GLY A 80 5.58 -0.06 -7.13
CA GLY A 80 6.07 1.32 -7.05
C GLY A 80 5.28 2.09 -6.00
N TYR A 81 5.88 2.31 -4.83
CA TYR A 81 5.23 2.93 -3.69
C TYR A 81 5.52 4.43 -3.64
N MET A 82 4.46 5.23 -3.56
CA MET A 82 4.50 6.68 -3.67
C MET A 82 3.88 7.32 -2.44
N LEU A 83 4.68 8.06 -1.69
CA LEU A 83 4.22 8.85 -0.56
C LEU A 83 3.51 10.11 -1.08
N ILE A 84 2.26 10.31 -0.67
CA ILE A 84 1.46 11.49 -1.00
C ILE A 84 1.24 12.31 0.26
N GLU A 85 1.37 13.63 0.15
CA GLU A 85 1.20 14.54 1.28
C GLU A 85 -0.23 14.47 1.84
N SER A 86 -0.35 14.32 3.15
CA SER A 86 -1.64 14.12 3.83
C SER A 86 -2.01 15.22 4.82
N GLY A 87 -1.29 16.35 4.84
CA GLY A 87 -1.52 17.48 5.76
C GLY A 87 -0.79 17.38 7.10
N GLN A 88 -0.17 16.24 7.39
CA GLN A 88 0.71 16.06 8.55
C GLN A 88 1.81 15.04 8.25
N MET A 89 2.89 15.08 9.03
CA MET A 89 3.98 14.11 8.90
C MET A 89 3.49 12.71 9.25
N THR A 90 3.76 11.73 8.38
CA THR A 90 3.35 10.34 8.60
C THR A 90 4.53 9.45 9.01
N SER A 91 4.25 8.28 9.60
CA SER A 91 5.30 7.33 9.97
C SER A 91 6.14 6.87 8.78
N ALA A 92 5.53 6.70 7.61
CA ALA A 92 6.24 6.29 6.40
C ALA A 92 7.19 7.39 5.88
N GLU A 93 6.75 8.65 5.91
CA GLU A 93 7.59 9.82 5.64
C GLU A 93 8.78 9.89 6.61
N PHE A 94 8.52 9.81 7.91
CA PHE A 94 9.54 9.89 8.95
C PHE A 94 10.58 8.77 8.84
N MET A 95 10.14 7.51 8.76
CA MET A 95 11.03 6.35 8.75
C MET A 95 11.83 6.24 7.45
N SER A 96 11.23 6.58 6.31
CA SER A 96 11.93 6.54 5.02
C SER A 96 12.86 7.73 4.79
N ASN A 97 12.81 8.75 5.65
CA ASN A 97 13.50 10.03 5.46
C ASN A 97 13.29 10.58 4.03
N SER A 98 12.04 10.52 3.56
CA SER A 98 11.66 10.90 2.20
C SER A 98 10.53 11.89 2.22
N ARG A 99 10.60 12.92 1.37
CA ARG A 99 9.52 13.89 1.24
C ARG A 99 8.37 13.31 0.43
N PRO A 100 7.11 13.49 0.86
CA PRO A 100 5.98 13.08 0.05
C PRO A 100 5.84 13.96 -1.20
N ILE A 101 5.18 13.43 -2.22
CA ILE A 101 4.73 14.20 -3.38
C ILE A 101 3.66 15.19 -2.88
N PRO A 102 3.81 16.50 -3.17
CA PRO A 102 2.79 17.48 -2.80
C PRO A 102 1.45 17.11 -3.40
N ARG A 103 0.40 17.13 -2.58
CA ARG A 103 -0.94 16.67 -3.03
C ARG A 103 -1.54 17.54 -4.13
N SER A 104 -1.07 18.77 -4.26
CA SER A 104 -1.44 19.73 -5.31
C SER A 104 -0.66 19.54 -6.62
N LYS A 105 0.15 18.48 -6.74
CA LYS A 105 1.00 18.19 -7.91
C LYS A 105 0.72 16.81 -8.53
N PRO A 106 -0.45 16.59 -9.18
CA PRO A 106 -0.76 15.36 -9.90
C PRO A 106 0.25 14.99 -10.99
N ASP A 107 0.86 15.99 -11.62
CA ASP A 107 1.91 15.86 -12.64
C ASP A 107 3.15 15.12 -12.11
N LEU A 108 3.57 15.44 -10.88
CA LEU A 108 4.67 14.74 -10.22
C LEU A 108 4.31 13.28 -9.91
N ALA A 109 3.09 13.02 -9.46
CA ALA A 109 2.63 11.65 -9.22
C ALA A 109 2.61 10.84 -10.53
N LEU A 110 2.07 11.43 -11.61
CA LEU A 110 2.06 10.81 -12.92
C LEU A 110 3.46 10.49 -13.44
N ALA A 111 4.42 11.40 -13.30
CA ALA A 111 5.80 11.17 -13.72
C ALA A 111 6.44 9.95 -13.01
N HIS A 112 6.22 9.82 -11.70
CA HIS A 112 6.72 8.66 -10.94
C HIS A 112 6.00 7.37 -11.35
N ALA A 113 4.69 7.41 -11.59
CA ALA A 113 3.92 6.24 -12.00
C ALA A 113 4.33 5.75 -13.41
N LEU A 114 4.60 6.66 -14.35
CA LEU A 114 5.17 6.34 -15.66
C LEU A 114 6.55 5.70 -15.53
N ALA A 115 7.41 6.25 -14.67
CA ALA A 115 8.71 5.65 -14.38
C ALA A 115 8.56 4.22 -13.84
N ALA A 116 7.63 3.99 -12.91
CA ALA A 116 7.33 2.66 -12.40
C ALA A 116 6.92 1.69 -13.53
N GLN A 117 6.02 2.11 -14.41
CA GLN A 117 5.60 1.30 -15.55
C GLN A 117 6.77 0.96 -16.47
N TYR A 118 7.59 1.94 -16.85
CA TYR A 118 8.72 1.71 -17.76
C TYR A 118 9.82 0.85 -17.14
N LEU A 119 9.94 0.86 -15.81
CA LEU A 119 10.83 -0.03 -15.06
C LEU A 119 10.25 -1.44 -14.85
N GLY A 120 9.02 -1.70 -15.30
CA GLY A 120 8.40 -3.03 -15.23
C GLY A 120 7.79 -3.38 -13.87
N PHE A 121 7.42 -2.38 -13.06
CA PHE A 121 6.62 -2.63 -11.85
C PHE A 121 5.25 -3.21 -12.23
N LYS A 122 4.77 -4.20 -11.46
CA LYS A 122 3.46 -4.82 -11.68
C LYS A 122 2.30 -3.89 -11.30
N LEU A 123 2.51 -2.97 -10.36
CA LEU A 123 1.51 -2.01 -9.91
C LEU A 123 2.16 -0.79 -9.23
N VAL A 124 1.38 0.27 -9.03
CA VAL A 124 1.75 1.44 -8.20
C VAL A 124 0.82 1.59 -7.02
N TYR A 125 1.33 2.17 -5.94
CA TYR A 125 0.56 2.45 -4.73
C TYR A 125 0.75 3.92 -4.34
N LEU A 126 -0.32 4.69 -4.43
CA LEU A 126 -0.43 6.05 -3.91
C LEU A 126 -0.87 6.00 -2.44
N GLU A 127 0.02 6.34 -1.52
CA GLU A 127 -0.19 6.16 -0.08
C GLU A 127 -0.03 7.49 0.67
N ALA A 128 -1.09 7.92 1.35
CA ALA A 128 -1.10 9.15 2.13
C ALA A 128 -0.40 9.01 3.51
N GLY A 129 -0.11 7.77 3.91
CA GLY A 129 0.57 7.35 5.13
C GLY A 129 -0.37 6.90 6.26
N SER A 130 0.18 6.11 7.19
CA SER A 130 -0.52 5.74 8.43
C SER A 130 -0.83 7.00 9.24
N GLY A 131 -2.07 7.10 9.71
CA GLY A 131 -2.57 8.27 10.43
C GLY A 131 -2.82 9.51 9.54
N ALA A 132 -2.73 9.41 8.21
CA ALA A 132 -2.97 10.53 7.28
C ALA A 132 -4.24 11.33 7.62
N GLN A 133 -4.12 12.66 7.76
CA GLN A 133 -5.28 13.52 7.98
C GLN A 133 -6.16 13.53 6.71
N LEU A 134 -5.51 13.69 5.55
CA LEU A 134 -6.15 13.74 4.24
C LEU A 134 -5.79 12.52 3.40
N SER A 135 -6.79 11.91 2.76
CA SER A 135 -6.56 10.85 1.76
C SER A 135 -6.01 11.41 0.45
N VAL A 136 -5.45 10.52 -0.39
CA VAL A 136 -4.96 10.86 -1.74
C VAL A 136 -6.06 11.54 -2.57
N PRO A 137 -5.81 12.70 -3.21
CA PRO A 137 -6.81 13.39 -4.02
C PRO A 137 -7.32 12.56 -5.20
N GLU A 138 -8.61 12.60 -5.47
CA GLU A 138 -9.26 11.90 -6.59
C GLU A 138 -8.70 12.35 -7.95
N GLU A 139 -8.40 13.65 -8.10
CA GLU A 139 -7.77 14.19 -9.31
C GLU A 139 -6.42 13.54 -9.60
N MET A 140 -5.61 13.31 -8.56
CA MET A 140 -4.31 12.65 -8.67
C MET A 140 -4.46 11.18 -9.06
N ILE A 141 -5.41 10.47 -8.43
CA ILE A 141 -5.70 9.06 -8.75
C ILE A 141 -6.15 8.96 -10.21
N MET A 142 -7.04 9.85 -10.65
CA MET A 142 -7.57 9.89 -12.02
C MET A 142 -6.50 10.19 -13.06
N ALA A 143 -5.60 11.14 -12.78
CA ALA A 143 -4.50 11.47 -13.68
C ALA A 143 -3.55 10.28 -13.89
N VAL A 144 -3.25 9.54 -12.82
CA VAL A 144 -2.40 8.35 -12.87
C VAL A 144 -3.12 7.19 -13.56
N SER A 145 -4.31 6.81 -13.09
CA SER A 145 -5.05 5.62 -13.54
C SER A 145 -5.46 5.68 -15.01
N LYS A 146 -5.73 6.87 -15.55
CA LYS A 146 -6.06 7.03 -16.97
C LYS A 146 -4.85 6.92 -17.91
N THR A 147 -3.63 7.05 -17.37
CA THR A 147 -2.43 7.17 -18.19
C THR A 147 -1.57 5.91 -18.17
N ILE A 148 -1.44 5.25 -17.03
CA ILE A 148 -0.67 4.01 -16.91
C ILE A 148 -1.57 2.80 -17.17
N SER A 149 -0.97 1.70 -17.61
CA SER A 149 -1.63 0.42 -17.89
C SER A 149 -1.53 -0.58 -16.75
N ILE A 150 -0.74 -0.28 -15.71
CA ILE A 150 -0.60 -1.12 -14.51
C ILE A 150 -1.59 -0.69 -13.41
N PRO A 151 -2.08 -1.60 -12.55
CA PRO A 151 -3.04 -1.29 -11.50
C PRO A 151 -2.57 -0.20 -10.52
N VAL A 152 -3.54 0.58 -10.02
CA VAL A 152 -3.33 1.65 -9.04
C VAL A 152 -3.96 1.26 -7.71
N ILE A 153 -3.12 1.13 -6.68
CA ILE A 153 -3.56 0.98 -5.29
C ILE A 153 -3.62 2.36 -4.62
N VAL A 154 -4.63 2.60 -3.81
CA VAL A 154 -4.78 3.83 -3.03
C VAL A 154 -4.98 3.51 -1.55
N GLY A 155 -4.22 4.17 -0.68
CA GLY A 155 -4.33 3.99 0.76
C GLY A 155 -4.07 5.28 1.54
N GLY A 156 -4.37 5.22 2.84
CA GLY A 156 -4.16 6.31 3.79
C GLY A 156 -5.35 7.27 3.90
N GLY A 157 -5.79 7.50 5.13
CA GLY A 157 -6.79 8.52 5.47
C GLY A 157 -8.23 8.24 5.03
N ILE A 158 -8.55 7.03 4.53
CA ILE A 158 -9.90 6.62 4.13
C ILE A 158 -10.69 6.14 5.36
N ARG A 159 -11.82 6.80 5.65
CA ARG A 159 -12.57 6.62 6.91
C ARG A 159 -14.08 6.40 6.74
N THR A 160 -14.59 6.50 5.52
CA THR A 160 -16.00 6.26 5.23
C THR A 160 -16.15 5.45 3.94
N PRO A 161 -17.25 4.68 3.81
CA PRO A 161 -17.57 3.96 2.58
C PRO A 161 -17.61 4.88 1.35
N GLU A 162 -18.15 6.10 1.49
CA GLU A 162 -18.25 7.07 0.40
C GLU A 162 -16.87 7.56 -0.05
N MET A 163 -15.92 7.73 0.88
CA MET A 163 -14.54 8.04 0.52
C MET A 163 -13.90 6.90 -0.26
N ALA A 164 -14.12 5.65 0.16
CA ALA A 164 -13.57 4.48 -0.51
C ALA A 164 -14.15 4.34 -1.93
N GLN A 165 -15.46 4.51 -2.08
CA GLN A 165 -16.16 4.53 -3.37
C GLN A 165 -15.56 5.58 -4.32
N LYS A 166 -15.36 6.82 -3.85
CA LYS A 166 -14.74 7.89 -4.66
C LYS A 166 -13.33 7.54 -5.15
N LYS A 167 -12.55 6.75 -4.39
CA LYS A 167 -11.22 6.30 -4.85
C LYS A 167 -11.33 5.32 -6.01
N VAL A 168 -12.27 4.37 -5.92
CA VAL A 168 -12.54 3.41 -7.01
C VAL A 168 -13.09 4.13 -8.24
N GLU A 169 -14.01 5.08 -8.06
CA GLU A 169 -14.55 5.90 -9.15
C GLU A 169 -13.47 6.74 -9.85
N ALA A 170 -12.46 7.19 -9.11
CA ALA A 170 -11.29 7.87 -9.66
C ALA A 170 -10.31 6.92 -10.39
N GLY A 171 -10.54 5.60 -10.35
CA GLY A 171 -9.76 4.60 -11.07
C GLY A 171 -8.77 3.81 -10.21
N ALA A 172 -8.89 3.84 -8.88
CA ALA A 172 -8.16 2.89 -8.03
C ALA A 172 -8.66 1.47 -8.31
N SER A 173 -7.73 0.56 -8.60
CA SER A 173 -8.00 -0.88 -8.75
C SER A 173 -8.18 -1.56 -7.40
N LEU A 174 -7.56 -1.02 -6.35
CA LEU A 174 -7.66 -1.51 -4.98
C LEU A 174 -7.55 -0.34 -3.99
N VAL A 175 -8.34 -0.42 -2.92
CA VAL A 175 -8.34 0.57 -1.83
C VAL A 175 -7.90 -0.10 -0.54
N VAL A 176 -6.91 0.49 0.15
CA VAL A 176 -6.37 -0.03 1.41
C VAL A 176 -6.88 0.79 2.58
N ILE A 177 -7.51 0.12 3.54
CA ILE A 177 -8.09 0.72 4.75
C ILE A 177 -7.49 0.01 5.96
N GLY A 178 -6.57 0.69 6.65
CA GLY A 178 -5.90 0.20 7.85
C GLY A 178 -6.44 0.85 9.12
N ASN A 179 -5.94 2.04 9.45
CA ASN A 179 -6.18 2.72 10.74
C ASN A 179 -7.65 2.84 11.16
N HIS A 180 -8.60 2.93 10.21
CA HIS A 180 -10.02 2.96 10.54
C HIS A 180 -10.47 1.71 11.31
N PHE A 181 -9.95 0.54 10.94
CA PHE A 181 -10.23 -0.75 11.57
C PHE A 181 -9.15 -1.15 12.60
N GLU A 182 -8.41 -0.19 13.15
CA GLU A 182 -7.62 -0.44 14.38
C GLU A 182 -8.51 -0.28 15.63
N ASP A 183 -9.63 0.44 15.53
CA ASP A 183 -10.67 0.52 16.57
C ASP A 183 -11.72 -0.60 16.37
N PRO A 184 -11.85 -1.55 17.32
CA PRO A 184 -12.83 -2.64 17.24
C PRO A 184 -14.28 -2.19 17.06
N GLN A 185 -14.62 -0.97 17.48
CA GLN A 185 -15.97 -0.41 17.30
C GLN A 185 -16.34 -0.24 15.82
N ASN A 186 -15.35 -0.12 14.94
CA ASN A 186 -15.57 0.05 13.51
C ASN A 186 -15.73 -1.28 12.74
N PHE A 187 -15.49 -2.44 13.36
CA PHE A 187 -15.49 -3.73 12.64
C PHE A 187 -16.83 -4.06 11.98
N SER A 188 -17.94 -3.65 12.58
CA SER A 188 -19.29 -3.83 12.02
C SER A 188 -19.45 -3.16 10.65
N ARG A 189 -18.64 -2.13 10.34
CA ARG A 189 -18.71 -1.35 9.12
C ARG A 189 -17.97 -1.97 7.93
N ILE A 190 -17.21 -3.06 8.13
CA ILE A 190 -16.46 -3.72 7.04
C ILE A 190 -17.37 -4.02 5.85
N LYS A 191 -18.61 -4.46 6.12
CA LYS A 191 -19.60 -4.76 5.09
C LYS A 191 -19.98 -3.51 4.27
N GLU A 192 -20.20 -2.37 4.92
CA GLU A 192 -20.54 -1.11 4.26
C GLU A 192 -19.43 -0.68 3.28
N PHE A 193 -18.17 -0.78 3.70
CA PHE A 193 -17.03 -0.47 2.84
C PHE A 193 -16.94 -1.42 1.65
N ALA A 194 -17.11 -2.72 1.87
CA ALA A 194 -17.07 -3.73 0.81
C ALA A 194 -18.19 -3.50 -0.23
N GLU A 195 -19.41 -3.23 0.23
CA GLU A 195 -20.56 -2.92 -0.63
C GLU A 195 -20.35 -1.62 -1.43
N ALA A 196 -19.69 -0.61 -0.84
CA ALA A 196 -19.43 0.66 -1.51
C ALA A 196 -18.39 0.56 -2.65
N ILE A 197 -17.44 -0.38 -2.56
CA ILE A 197 -16.35 -0.51 -3.55
C ILE A 197 -16.56 -1.64 -4.56
N HIS A 198 -17.36 -2.67 -4.23
CA HIS A 198 -17.69 -3.78 -5.13
C HIS A 198 -19.06 -3.60 -5.78
N GLN A 199 -19.39 -2.39 -6.19
CA GLN A 199 -20.60 -2.17 -6.99
C GLN A 199 -20.40 -2.77 -8.38
N ASN A 200 -21.30 -3.69 -8.76
CA ASN A 200 -21.30 -4.38 -10.05
C ASN A 200 -21.12 -3.37 -11.19
N LYS A 201 -19.97 -3.44 -11.87
CA LYS A 201 -19.81 -2.98 -13.25
C LYS A 201 -19.79 -4.19 -14.16
#